data_AF-Q8KBB2-F1
#
_entry.id   AF-Q8KBB2-F1
#
_cell.length_a   1.000
_cell.length_b   1.000
_cell.length_c   1.000
_cell.angle_alpha   90.00
_cell.angle_beta   90.00
_cell.angle_gamma   90.00
#
_symmetry.space_group_name_H-M   'P 1'
#
loop_
_entity.id
_entity.type
_entity.pdbx_description
1 polymer ?
#
loop_
_entity_poly.entity_id
_entity_poly.type
_entity_poly.pdbx_seq_one_letter_code
_entity_poly.pdbx_strand_id
1 'polypeptide(L)'
;MEHLNQLPVPALHRFERVPEGTTLGSYRDTETPLLVIDNEERDVTSRSLDFSGQRIITKLPVVPSMFIRNVRVVMQDCLGYIMEPYKVKEKV
;
A
#
# COMPACT_ATOMS: atom_id res chain seq x y z
N MET A 1 22.07 4.12 7.76
CA MET A 1 20.64 3.90 7.46
C MET A 1 20.51 3.58 5.96
N GLU A 2 20.89 2.38 5.51
CA GLU A 2 21.16 2.13 4.08
C GLU A 2 20.57 0.82 3.49
N HIS A 3 19.43 0.32 4.00
CA HIS A 3 18.92 -0.99 3.55
C HIS A 3 17.48 -1.01 3.01
N LEU A 4 16.91 0.13 2.60
CA LEU A 4 15.59 0.16 1.93
C LEU A 4 15.66 0.12 0.39
N ASN A 5 16.83 -0.17 -0.20
CA ASN A 5 17.11 0.12 -1.61
C ASN A 5 17.11 -1.09 -2.57
N GLN A 6 16.43 -2.21 -2.25
CA GLN A 6 16.52 -3.44 -3.08
C GLN A 6 15.18 -4.03 -3.55
N LEU A 7 14.13 -3.23 -3.66
CA LEU A 7 12.99 -3.57 -4.52
C LEU A 7 12.93 -2.52 -5.63
N PRO A 8 12.57 -2.88 -6.86
CA PRO A 8 12.24 -1.87 -7.85
C PRO A 8 10.94 -1.18 -7.36
N VAL A 9 11.11 -0.12 -6.57
CA VAL A 9 10.07 0.86 -6.20
C VAL A 9 9.45 1.62 -7.39
N PRO A 10 9.90 1.57 -8.68
CA PRO A 10 9.34 2.47 -9.68
C PRO A 10 7.82 2.35 -9.89
N ALA A 11 7.20 1.19 -9.66
CA ALA A 11 5.76 1.02 -9.85
C ALA A 11 4.91 1.84 -8.84
N LEU A 12 5.41 2.08 -7.61
CA LEU A 12 4.61 2.71 -6.56
C LEU A 12 4.38 4.22 -6.76
N HIS A 13 5.11 4.83 -7.70
CA HIS A 13 5.04 6.27 -7.99
C HIS A 13 4.43 6.58 -9.37
N ARG A 14 4.09 5.56 -10.17
CA ARG A 14 3.70 5.75 -11.59
C ARG A 14 2.21 5.61 -11.85
N PHE A 15 1.38 5.51 -10.81
CA PHE A 15 -0.05 5.22 -10.94
C PHE A 15 -0.31 3.96 -11.80
N GLU A 16 0.61 2.99 -11.74
CA GLU A 16 0.48 1.72 -12.44
C GLU A 16 -0.23 0.72 -11.54
N ARG A 17 -1.10 -0.11 -12.13
CA ARG A 17 -1.74 -1.20 -11.40
C ARG A 17 -0.70 -2.26 -11.05
N VAL A 18 -0.65 -2.65 -9.79
CA VAL A 18 0.08 -3.82 -9.32
C VAL A 18 -0.87 -4.98 -9.05
N PRO A 19 -0.49 -6.22 -9.37
CA PRO A 19 -1.32 -7.39 -9.09
C PRO A 19 -1.37 -7.70 -7.59
N GLU A 20 -2.35 -8.52 -7.19
CA GLU A 20 -2.32 -9.21 -5.90
C GLU A 20 -1.00 -9.97 -5.70
N GLY A 21 -0.53 -10.08 -4.45
CA GLY A 21 0.73 -10.71 -4.11
C GLY A 21 1.94 -9.81 -4.31
N THR A 22 1.76 -8.58 -4.80
CA THR A 22 2.86 -7.61 -4.92
C THR A 22 3.33 -7.16 -3.55
N THR A 23 4.64 -7.20 -3.32
CA THR A 23 5.27 -6.63 -2.12
C THR A 23 5.40 -5.12 -2.26
N LEU A 24 4.76 -4.37 -1.36
CA LEU A 24 4.86 -2.91 -1.29
C LEU A 24 6.07 -2.45 -0.48
N GLY A 25 6.52 -3.26 0.46
CA GLY A 25 7.66 -2.95 1.33
C GLY A 25 7.92 -4.02 2.38
N SER A 26 8.82 -3.72 3.29
CA SER A 26 9.20 -4.59 4.40
C SER A 26 9.16 -3.84 5.73
N TYR A 27 8.92 -4.55 6.82
CA TYR A 27 8.87 -4.01 8.17
C TYR A 27 9.69 -4.91 9.12
N ARG A 28 10.18 -4.34 10.23
CA ARG A 28 11.11 -5.05 11.15
C ARG A 28 10.43 -5.57 12.42
N ASP A 29 9.41 -4.88 12.90
CA ASP A 29 8.72 -5.25 14.13
C ASP A 29 7.63 -6.31 13.90
N THR A 30 7.16 -6.92 14.98
CA THR A 30 6.06 -7.89 14.92
C THR A 30 4.68 -7.26 14.83
N GLU A 31 4.58 -5.95 15.08
CA GLU A 31 3.31 -5.22 14.96
C GLU A 31 3.00 -4.86 13.52
N THR A 32 1.70 -4.82 13.21
CA THR A 32 1.20 -4.40 11.89
C THR A 32 1.57 -2.93 11.66
N PRO A 33 2.49 -2.61 10.73
CA PRO A 33 3.08 -1.28 10.63
C PRO A 33 2.17 -0.24 9.95
N LEU A 34 1.06 -0.68 9.34
CA LEU A 34 0.18 0.19 8.55
C LEU A 34 -1.29 -0.09 8.84
N LEU A 35 -2.08 0.97 8.82
CA LEU A 35 -3.53 0.98 8.82
C LEU A 35 -4.01 1.51 7.46
N VAL A 36 -4.98 0.84 6.84
CA VAL A 36 -5.62 1.27 5.60
C VAL A 36 -7.07 1.64 5.90
N ILE A 37 -7.38 2.93 5.74
CA ILE A 37 -8.71 3.47 5.92
C ILE A 37 -9.30 3.80 4.53
N ASP A 38 -10.54 3.40 4.29
CA ASP A 38 -11.25 3.74 3.05
C ASP A 38 -11.99 5.09 3.13
N ASN A 39 -12.62 5.49 2.02
CA ASN A 39 -13.34 6.76 1.93
C ASN A 39 -14.59 6.85 2.82
N GLU A 40 -15.04 5.74 3.42
CA GLU A 40 -16.14 5.68 4.38
C GLU A 40 -15.62 5.54 5.83
N GLU A 41 -14.34 5.85 6.06
CA GLU A 41 -13.64 5.78 7.35
C GLU A 41 -13.55 4.37 7.95
N ARG A 42 -13.65 3.32 7.13
CA ARG A 42 -13.58 1.94 7.60
C ARG A 42 -12.16 1.40 7.54
N ASP A 43 -11.77 0.63 8.55
CA ASP A 43 -10.56 -0.18 8.52
C ASP A 43 -10.72 -1.32 7.49
N VAL A 44 -9.99 -1.21 6.40
CA VAL A 44 -9.92 -2.21 5.32
C VAL A 44 -8.55 -2.87 5.24
N THR A 45 -7.72 -2.72 6.27
CA THR A 45 -6.33 -3.22 6.32
C THR A 45 -6.25 -4.69 5.99
N SER A 46 -7.04 -5.53 6.67
CA SER A 46 -7.02 -6.99 6.50
C SER A 46 -7.59 -7.45 5.16
N ARG A 47 -8.41 -6.63 4.50
CA ARG A 47 -8.90 -6.87 3.14
C ARG A 47 -7.86 -6.49 2.11
N SER A 48 -7.09 -5.44 2.36
CA SER A 48 -6.21 -4.84 1.38
C SER A 48 -4.76 -5.33 1.41
N LEU A 49 -4.26 -5.61 2.61
CA LEU A 49 -2.87 -5.95 2.87
C LEU A 49 -2.75 -7.22 3.71
N ASP A 50 -1.69 -7.96 3.43
CA ASP A 50 -1.19 -9.06 4.24
C ASP A 50 0.18 -8.66 4.82
N PHE A 51 0.42 -9.06 6.06
CA PHE A 51 1.65 -8.78 6.79
C PHE A 51 2.28 -10.13 7.16
N SER A 52 3.07 -10.67 6.25
CA SER A 52 3.65 -12.00 6.39
C SER A 52 5.15 -11.98 6.07
N GLY A 53 5.93 -12.68 6.90
CA GLY A 53 7.37 -12.80 6.71
C GLY A 53 8.09 -11.45 6.62
N GLN A 54 7.71 -10.46 7.44
CA GLN A 54 8.29 -9.10 7.44
C GLN A 54 8.06 -8.32 6.14
N ARG A 55 7.06 -8.71 5.34
CA ARG A 55 6.67 -8.05 4.08
C ARG A 55 5.24 -7.56 4.13
N ILE A 56 5.02 -6.43 3.48
CA ILE A 56 3.70 -5.84 3.26
C ILE A 56 3.27 -6.24 1.86
N ILE A 57 2.27 -7.11 1.77
CA ILE A 57 1.85 -7.75 0.52
C ILE A 57 0.43 -7.32 0.19
N THR A 58 0.15 -7.02 -1.07
CA THR A 58 -1.21 -6.71 -1.55
C THR A 58 -2.09 -7.96 -1.58
N LYS A 59 -3.33 -7.87 -1.08
CA LYS A 59 -4.33 -8.96 -1.13
C LYS A 59 -5.32 -8.84 -2.29
N LEU A 60 -5.18 -7.79 -3.09
CA LEU A 60 -5.99 -7.51 -4.26
C LEU A 60 -5.21 -6.61 -5.22
N PRO A 61 -5.59 -6.55 -6.51
CA PRO A 61 -5.00 -5.62 -7.45
C PRO A 61 -5.29 -4.17 -7.05
N VAL A 62 -4.25 -3.35 -6.93
CA VAL A 62 -4.36 -1.95 -6.53
C VAL A 62 -3.51 -1.04 -7.41
N VAL A 63 -3.80 0.26 -7.40
CA VAL A 63 -2.93 1.30 -7.94
C VAL A 63 -2.31 2.07 -6.77
N PRO A 64 -1.02 1.88 -6.48
CA PRO A 64 -0.33 2.67 -5.47
C PRO A 64 -0.08 4.09 -5.98
N SER A 65 -0.18 5.06 -5.07
CA SER A 65 -0.07 6.48 -5.39
C SER A 65 0.56 7.26 -4.24
N MET A 66 1.40 8.24 -4.58
CA MET A 66 1.97 9.21 -3.65
C MET A 66 2.67 8.61 -2.42
N PHE A 67 3.35 7.46 -2.58
CA PHE A 67 4.12 6.88 -1.48
C PHE A 67 5.25 7.81 -1.04
N ILE A 68 5.25 8.19 0.23
CA ILE A 68 6.20 9.14 0.82
C ILE A 68 7.37 8.36 1.43
N ARG A 69 8.60 8.78 1.12
CA ARG A 69 9.82 8.15 1.65
C ARG A 69 10.35 8.78 2.94
N ASN A 70 9.87 9.98 3.28
CA ASN A 70 10.31 10.72 4.45
C ASN A 70 9.44 10.35 5.67
N VAL A 71 10.02 9.58 6.59
CA VAL A 71 9.33 9.14 7.82
C VAL A 71 8.72 10.28 8.63
N ARG A 72 9.35 11.46 8.68
CA ARG A 72 8.80 12.59 9.43
C ARG A 72 7.48 13.09 8.83
N VAL A 73 7.38 13.06 7.50
CA VAL A 73 6.15 13.45 6.79
C VAL A 73 5.08 12.37 6.96
N VAL A 74 5.47 11.10 6.83
CA VAL A 74 4.55 9.95 7.02
C VAL A 74 3.90 9.97 8.40
N MET A 75 4.65 10.28 9.45
CA MET A 75 4.12 10.33 10.82
C MET A 75 3.22 11.54 11.10
N GLN A 76 3.24 12.57 10.25
CA GLN A 76 2.37 13.74 10.36
C GLN A 76 1.08 13.61 9.55
N ASP A 77 1.08 12.70 8.57
CA ASP A 77 -0.04 12.42 7.68
C ASP A 77 -0.12 10.91 7.43
N CYS A 78 0.08 10.46 6.19
CA CYS A 78 0.00 9.06 5.81
C CYS A 78 1.20 8.62 4.97
N LEU A 79 1.36 7.30 4.78
CA LEU A 79 2.40 6.75 3.91
C LEU A 79 2.12 7.06 2.42
N GLY A 80 0.85 7.10 2.03
CA GLY A 80 0.38 7.22 0.66
C GLY A 80 -0.97 6.56 0.50
N TYR A 81 -1.38 6.32 -0.75
CA TYR A 81 -2.71 5.80 -1.08
C TYR A 81 -2.63 4.57 -1.96
N ILE A 82 -3.60 3.68 -1.81
CA ILE A 82 -3.88 2.60 -2.76
C ILE A 82 -5.30 2.78 -3.27
N MET A 83 -5.49 2.60 -4.57
CA MET A 83 -6.80 2.70 -5.22
C MET A 83 -7.21 1.36 -5.79
N GLU A 84 -8.47 1.00 -5.57
CA GLU A 84 -9.09 -0.15 -6.21
C GLU A 84 -9.70 0.24 -7.56
N PRO A 85 -9.77 -0.68 -8.53
CA PRO A 85 -10.49 -0.45 -9.77
C PRO A 85 -11.99 -0.19 -9.49
N TYR A 86 -12.48 0.98 -9.88
CA TYR A 86 -13.92 1.27 -9.81
C TYR A 86 -14.65 0.53 -10.95
N LYS A 87 -15.58 -0.35 -10.60
CA LYS A 87 -16.47 -0.97 -11.59
C LYS A 87 -17.53 0.04 -11.99
N VAL A 88 -17.42 0.60 -13.19
CA VAL A 88 -18.50 1.40 -13.77
C VAL A 88 -19.70 0.48 -13.96
N LYS A 89 -20.81 0.77 -13.28
CA LYS A 89 -22.09 0.10 -13.57
C LYS A 89 -22.51 0.54 -14.96
N GLU A 90 -22.53 -0.37 -15.92
CA GLU A 90 -23.16 -0.10 -17.22
C GLU A 90 -24.64 0.24 -16.95
N LYS A 91 -25.08 1.40 -17.45
CA LYS A 91 -26.51 1.72 -17.50
C LYS A 91 -27.15 0.73 -18.48
N VAL A 92 -27.97 -0.18 -17.94
CA VAL A 92 -28.97 -0.93 -18.72
C VAL A 92 -30.13 0.01 -19.05
#